data_AF-A0A938SPR3-F1
#
_entry.id   AF-A0A938SPR3-F1
#
_cell.length_a   1.000
_cell.length_b   1.000
_cell.length_c   1.000
_cell.angle_alpha   90.00
_cell.angle_beta   90.00
_cell.angle_gamma   90.00
#
_symmetry.space_group_name_H-M   'P 1'
#
loop_
_entity.id
_entity.type
_entity.pdbx_description
1 polymer ?
#
loop_
_entity_poly.entity_id
_entity_poly.type
_entity_poly.pdbx_seq_one_letter_code
_entity_poly.pdbx_strand_id
1 'polypeptide(L)'
;MTILESTAAPGSLLAALFSNDVFHPAEPDSIGDTGLPSSLVEALICKYVLIVGSASGRQIAEHICLPFRALEDVYRSLRQRQILVH
;
A
#
# COMPACT_ATOMS: atom_id res chain seq x y z
N MET A 1 -11.06 -29.83 2.73
CA MET A 1 -11.04 -29.55 1.28
C MET A 1 -12.47 -29.28 0.88
N THR A 2 -12.86 -28.01 0.81
CA THR A 2 -14.19 -27.62 0.35
C THR A 2 -13.98 -26.49 -0.64
N ILE A 3 -13.97 -26.83 -1.92
CA ILE A 3 -13.87 -25.88 -3.02
C ILE A 3 -15.26 -25.25 -3.17
N LEU A 4 -15.34 -23.93 -2.99
CA LEU A 4 -16.53 -23.15 -3.32
C LEU A 4 -16.58 -23.01 -4.85
N GLU A 5 -17.23 -23.95 -5.52
CA GLU A 5 -17.55 -23.85 -6.94
C GLU A 5 -18.65 -22.79 -7.12
N SER A 6 -18.25 -21.52 -7.29
CA SER A 6 -19.17 -20.40 -7.52
C SER A 6 -19.55 -20.32 -9.00
N THR A 7 -20.62 -21.02 -9.39
CA THR A 7 -21.32 -20.78 -10.67
C THR A 7 -22.34 -19.64 -10.51
N ALA A 8 -21.91 -18.49 -9.98
CA ALA A 8 -22.78 -17.32 -9.88
C ALA A 8 -22.84 -16.60 -11.24
N ALA A 9 -24.05 -16.35 -11.76
CA ALA A 9 -24.24 -15.49 -12.91
C ALA A 9 -23.51 -14.15 -12.68
N PRO A 10 -22.87 -13.54 -13.71
CA PRO A 10 -21.98 -12.39 -13.53
C PRO A 10 -22.65 -11.20 -12.79
N GLY A 11 -23.96 -11.01 -12.97
CA GLY A 11 -24.72 -10.00 -12.24
C GLY A 11 -24.86 -10.26 -10.73
N SER A 12 -24.87 -11.52 -10.30
CA SER A 12 -24.96 -11.90 -8.88
C SER A 12 -23.65 -11.65 -8.13
N LEU A 13 -22.50 -11.76 -8.83
CA LEU A 13 -21.18 -11.51 -8.24
C LEU A 13 -20.96 -10.01 -8.02
N LEU A 14 -21.37 -9.17 -8.98
CA LEU A 14 -21.37 -7.72 -8.82
C LEU A 14 -22.33 -7.29 -7.70
N ALA A 15 -23.54 -7.84 -7.64
CA ALA A 15 -24.48 -7.55 -6.55
C ALA A 15 -23.91 -7.91 -5.17
N ALA A 16 -23.20 -9.04 -5.07
CA ALA A 16 -22.51 -9.42 -3.84
C ALA A 16 -21.39 -8.42 -3.50
N LEU A 17 -20.55 -8.02 -4.45
CA LEU A 17 -19.47 -7.04 -4.24
C LEU A 17 -19.96 -5.65 -3.79
N PHE A 18 -21.15 -5.24 -4.22
CA PHE A 18 -21.78 -3.97 -3.83
C PHE A 18 -22.68 -4.08 -2.58
N SER A 19 -22.81 -5.27 -2.01
CA SER A 19 -23.50 -5.46 -0.74
C SER A 19 -22.56 -5.05 0.40
N ASN A 20 -23.07 -4.33 1.41
CA ASN A 20 -22.29 -3.91 2.59
C ASN A 20 -21.80 -5.08 3.47
N ASP A 21 -22.16 -6.32 3.13
CA ASP A 21 -21.74 -7.56 3.81
C ASP A 21 -20.41 -8.13 3.27
N VAL A 22 -19.74 -7.41 2.35
CA VAL A 22 -18.45 -7.83 1.80
C VAL A 22 -17.33 -7.55 2.80
N PHE A 23 -16.52 -8.57 3.06
CA PHE A 23 -15.31 -8.42 3.84
C PHE A 23 -14.32 -7.49 3.13
N HIS A 24 -13.96 -6.40 3.80
CA HIS A 24 -12.87 -5.51 3.39
C HIS A 24 -11.67 -5.72 4.31
N PRO A 25 -10.51 -6.16 3.80
CA PRO A 25 -9.30 -6.23 4.60
C PRO A 25 -8.99 -4.86 5.21
N ALA A 26 -8.59 -4.86 6.48
CA ALA A 26 -8.09 -3.65 7.12
C ALA A 26 -6.82 -3.17 6.40
N GLU A 27 -6.62 -1.85 6.39
CA GLU A 27 -5.35 -1.29 5.93
C GLU A 27 -4.20 -1.75 6.82
N PRO A 28 -3.00 -2.00 6.25
CA PRO A 28 -1.84 -2.39 7.03
C PRO A 28 -1.32 -1.22 7.88
N ASP A 29 -1.00 -1.49 9.14
CA ASP A 29 -0.44 -0.50 10.06
C ASP A 29 1.08 -0.31 9.87
N SER A 30 1.77 -1.34 9.38
CA SER A 30 3.22 -1.32 9.13
C SER A 30 3.61 -1.94 7.80
N ILE A 31 4.82 -1.66 7.32
CA ILE A 31 5.38 -2.35 6.14
C ILE A 31 5.51 -3.85 6.37
N GLY A 32 5.75 -4.29 7.61
CA GLY A 32 5.82 -5.72 7.93
C GLY A 32 4.54 -6.48 7.59
N ASP A 33 3.38 -5.86 7.83
CA ASP A 33 2.06 -6.46 7.58
C ASP A 33 1.76 -6.64 6.08
N THR A 34 2.43 -5.85 5.23
CA THR A 34 2.29 -5.96 3.77
C THR A 34 3.03 -7.17 3.18
N GLY A 35 3.96 -7.77 3.94
CA GLY A 35 4.89 -8.78 3.43
C GLY A 35 5.91 -8.26 2.42
N LEU A 36 5.95 -6.95 2.16
CA LEU A 36 6.92 -6.33 1.27
C LEU A 36 8.26 -6.13 2.00
N PRO A 37 9.40 -6.37 1.33
CA PRO A 37 10.69 -6.06 1.90
C PRO A 37 10.88 -4.54 2.00
N SER A 38 11.31 -4.05 3.16
CA SER A 38 11.50 -2.61 3.40
C SER A 38 12.44 -1.95 2.40
N SER A 39 13.46 -2.67 1.92
CA SER A 39 14.39 -2.19 0.89
C SER A 39 13.72 -1.92 -0.46
N LEU A 40 12.69 -2.68 -0.83
CA LEU A 40 11.90 -2.42 -2.04
C LEU A 40 11.10 -1.12 -1.88
N VAL A 41 10.47 -0.92 -0.72
CA VAL A 41 9.71 0.28 -0.41
C VAL A 41 10.62 1.51 -0.42
N GLU A 42 11.78 1.45 0.24
CA GLU A 42 12.81 2.51 0.20
C GLU A 42 13.21 2.84 -1.25
N ALA A 43 13.45 1.81 -2.08
CA ALA A 43 13.83 2.01 -3.48
C ALA A 43 12.73 2.66 -4.32
N LEU A 44 11.46 2.29 -4.11
CA LEU A 44 10.32 2.91 -4.80
C LEU A 44 10.17 4.39 -4.43
N ILE A 45 10.27 4.71 -3.14
CA ILE A 45 10.24 6.09 -2.65
C ILE A 45 11.36 6.90 -3.31
N CYS A 46 12.60 6.39 -3.27
CA CYS A 46 13.76 7.09 -3.83
C CYS A 46 13.63 7.26 -5.35
N LYS A 47 13.18 6.24 -6.08
CA LYS A 47 12.94 6.32 -7.53
C LYS A 47 11.92 7.40 -7.87
N TYR A 48 10.82 7.46 -7.14
CA TYR A 48 9.80 8.48 -7.39
C TYR A 48 10.35 9.88 -7.17
N VAL A 49 10.98 10.13 -6.02
CA VAL A 49 11.57 11.44 -5.70
C VAL A 49 12.65 11.84 -6.71
N LEU A 50 13.48 10.89 -7.18
CA LEU A 50 14.48 11.16 -8.23
C LEU A 50 13.85 11.64 -9.54
N ILE A 51 12.66 11.17 -9.88
CA ILE A 51 11.96 11.56 -11.12
C ILE A 51 11.29 12.93 -10.96
N VAL A 52 10.62 13.18 -9.83
CA VAL A 52 9.82 14.41 -9.63
C VAL A 52 10.58 15.54 -8.93
N GLY A 53 11.77 15.27 -8.42
CA GLY A 53 12.61 16.21 -7.67
C GLY A 53 12.20 16.37 -6.20
N SER A 54 10.92 16.62 -5.94
CA SER A 54 10.38 16.74 -4.58
C SER A 54 8.92 16.34 -4.50
N ALA A 55 8.52 15.66 -3.42
CA ALA A 55 7.13 15.32 -3.14
C ALA A 55 6.89 15.27 -1.63
N SER A 56 5.68 15.62 -1.19
CA SER A 56 5.26 15.40 0.20
C SER A 56 5.12 13.90 0.48
N GLY A 57 5.31 13.48 1.72
CA GLY A 57 5.16 12.07 2.09
C GLY A 57 3.77 11.49 1.76
N ARG A 58 2.71 12.31 1.72
CA ARG A 58 1.38 11.87 1.26
C ARG A 58 1.34 11.59 -0.23
N GLN A 59 1.94 12.45 -1.05
CA GLN A 59 2.03 12.22 -2.51
C GLN A 59 2.86 10.97 -2.83
N ILE A 60 3.94 10.75 -2.07
CA ILE A 60 4.75 9.53 -2.20
C ILE A 60 3.89 8.30 -1.87
N ALA A 61 3.17 8.32 -0.74
CA ALA A 61 2.31 7.22 -0.29
C ALA A 61 1.21 6.88 -1.32
N GLU A 62 0.54 7.91 -1.84
CA GLU A 62 -0.46 7.79 -2.90
C GLU A 62 0.16 7.18 -4.17
N HIS A 63 1.34 7.64 -4.58
CA HIS A 63 1.99 7.16 -5.79
C HIS A 63 2.43 5.69 -5.71
N ILE A 64 2.90 5.24 -4.54
CA ILE A 64 3.33 3.84 -4.32
C ILE A 64 2.21 2.95 -3.79
N CYS A 65 0.97 3.45 -3.70
CA CYS A 65 -0.22 2.74 -3.26
C CYS A 65 -0.07 2.09 -1.86
N LEU A 66 0.55 2.79 -0.92
CA LEU A 66 0.69 2.34 0.47
C LEU A 66 0.10 3.38 1.44
N PRO A 67 -0.47 2.95 2.58
CA PRO A 67 -1.00 3.89 3.55
C PRO A 67 0.12 4.73 4.16
N PHE A 68 -0.11 6.04 4.26
CA PHE A 68 0.88 7.00 4.73
C PHE A 68 1.42 6.64 6.13
N ARG A 69 0.57 6.12 7.02
CA ARG A 69 0.94 5.76 8.40
C ARG A 69 1.99 4.64 8.43
N ALA A 70 1.85 3.63 7.58
CA ALA A 70 2.81 2.52 7.51
C ALA A 70 4.21 2.95 7.04
N LEU A 71 4.32 4.10 6.37
CA LEU A 71 5.58 4.62 5.83
C LEU A 71 6.33 5.51 6.83
N GLU A 72 5.77 5.85 7.99
CA GLU A 72 6.39 6.78 8.94
C GLU A 72 7.78 6.32 9.39
N ASP A 73 7.95 5.04 9.68
CA ASP A 73 9.23 4.46 10.09
C ASP A 73 10.24 4.41 8.94
N VAL A 74 9.76 4.16 7.71
CA VAL A 74 10.61 4.19 6.51
C VAL A 74 11.12 5.61 6.27
N TYR A 75 10.26 6.63 6.34
CA TYR A 75 10.68 8.03 6.21
C TYR A 75 11.64 8.44 7.32
N ARG A 76 11.41 8.00 8.56
CA ARG A 76 12.32 8.24 9.68
C ARG A 76 13.70 7.64 9.40
N SER A 77 13.77 6.39 8.98
CA SER A 77 15.02 5.69 8.62
C SER A 77 15.76 6.42 7.49
N LEU A 78 15.06 6.76 6.40
CA LEU A 78 15.66 7.45 5.25
C LEU A 78 16.20 8.85 5.61
N ARG A 79 15.50 9.59 6.48
CA ARG A 79 15.98 10.87 7.02
C ARG A 79 17.21 10.72 7.90
N GLN A 80 17.22 9.75 8.80
CA GLN A 80 18.37 9.48 9.68
C GLN A 80 19.63 9.16 8.87
N ARG A 81 19.47 8.47 7.74
CA ARG A 81 20.53 8.16 6.77
C ARG A 81 20.83 9.29 5.78
N GLN A 82 20.16 10.43 5.91
CA GLN A 82 20.29 11.61 5.03
C GLN A 82 20.00 11.32 3.54
N ILE A 83 19.15 10.33 3.26
CA ILE A 83 18.70 10.01 1.89
C ILE A 83 17.55 10.92 1.47
N LEU A 84 16.65 11.22 2.41
CA LEU A 84 15.57 12.19 2.24
C LEU A 84 15.76 13.35 3.21
N VAL A 85 15.17 14.49 2.86
CA VAL A 85 15.13 15.69 3.69
C VAL A 85 13.68 16.16 3.84
N HIS A 86 13.36 16.71 5.02
CA HIS A 86 12.02 17.12 5.47
C HIS A 86 11.03 15.96 5.72
#